data_AF-V9IIA3-F1
#
_entry.id   AF-V9IIA3-F1
#
_cell.length_a   1.000
_cell.length_b   1.000
_cell.length_c   1.000
_cell.angle_alpha   90.00
_cell.angle_beta   90.00
_cell.angle_gamma   90.00
#
_symmetry.space_group_name_H-M   'P 1'
#
loop_
_entity.id
_entity.type
_entity.pdbx_description
1 polymer ?
#
loop_
_entity_poly.entity_id
_entity_poly.type
_entity_poly.pdbx_seq_one_letter_code
_entity_poly.pdbx_strand_id
1 'polypeptide(L)'
;MTFAVVGIIGHFSKTTLLFFIPQIINFLYSVPQLFHFIPCPRHRLPKYNKKTDKLEISTAVFNKKDISIIGKFIAWIFRKLNIIKWQEDDKGIVTCNNLTLINYVLIKTGPMKEPTLTLILLLIQIISSSLAFLIRYPLASIFYEV
;
A
#
# COMPACT_ATOMS: atom_id res chain seq x y z
N MET A 1 -8.02 -17.87 -4.22
CA MET A 1 -7.61 -19.29 -4.35
C MET A 1 -7.19 -19.64 -5.78
N THR A 2 -7.95 -19.27 -6.81
CA THR A 2 -7.66 -19.60 -8.23
C THR A 2 -6.22 -19.32 -8.66
N PHE A 3 -5.69 -18.11 -8.43
CA PHE A 3 -4.31 -17.76 -8.82
C PHE A 3 -3.24 -18.60 -8.11
N ALA A 4 -3.45 -18.94 -6.83
CA ALA A 4 -2.53 -19.78 -6.07
C ALA A 4 -2.56 -21.23 -6.59
N VAL A 5 -3.76 -21.78 -6.83
CA VAL A 5 -3.94 -23.14 -7.36
C VAL A 5 -3.25 -23.28 -8.73
N VAL A 6 -3.55 -22.37 -9.65
CA VAL A 6 -2.96 -22.39 -11.00
C VAL A 6 -1.44 -22.19 -10.94
N GLY A 7 -0.94 -21.29 -10.08
CA GLY A 7 0.49 -21.06 -9.92
C GLY A 7 1.26 -22.25 -9.30
N ILE A 8 0.65 -22.96 -8.35
CA ILE A 8 1.26 -24.13 -7.70
C ILE A 8 1.24 -25.33 -8.65
N ILE A 9 0.08 -25.69 -9.20
CA ILE A 9 -0.06 -26.85 -10.10
C ILE A 9 0.73 -26.63 -11.40
N GLY A 10 0.76 -25.40 -11.90
CA GLY A 10 1.53 -25.06 -13.10
C GLY A 10 3.03 -24.87 -12.86
N HIS A 11 3.52 -25.01 -11.63
CA HIS A 11 4.93 -24.80 -11.26
C HIS A 11 5.51 -23.42 -11.65
N PHE A 12 4.67 -22.39 -11.78
CA PHE A 12 5.08 -21.01 -12.09
C PHE A 12 4.70 -20.01 -10.99
N SER A 13 4.59 -20.48 -9.75
CA SER A 13 4.26 -19.66 -8.57
C SER A 13 5.15 -18.42 -8.43
N LYS A 14 6.45 -18.54 -8.73
CA LYS A 14 7.39 -17.40 -8.74
C LYS A 14 6.97 -16.31 -9.73
N THR A 15 6.57 -16.68 -10.95
CA THR A 15 6.07 -15.71 -11.94
C THR A 15 4.72 -15.15 -11.52
N THR A 16 3.82 -15.97 -10.97
CA THR A 16 2.55 -15.48 -10.43
C THR A 16 2.79 -14.40 -9.37
N LEU A 17 3.77 -14.57 -8.48
CA LEU A 17 4.14 -13.56 -7.50
C LEU A 17 4.65 -12.25 -8.14
N LEU A 18 5.37 -12.31 -9.27
CA LEU A 18 5.78 -11.11 -10.01
C LEU A 18 4.57 -10.32 -10.54
N PHE A 19 3.50 -10.99 -10.95
CA PHE A 19 2.26 -10.29 -11.31
C PHE A 19 1.56 -9.66 -10.09
N PHE A 20 1.88 -10.12 -8.88
CA PHE A 20 1.29 -9.65 -7.63
C PHE A 20 2.11 -8.55 -6.92
N ILE A 21 3.09 -7.94 -7.60
CA ILE A 21 3.94 -6.88 -7.02
C ILE A 21 3.12 -5.75 -6.38
N PRO A 22 2.08 -5.15 -7.00
CA PRO A 22 1.32 -4.08 -6.36
C PRO A 22 0.60 -4.55 -5.09
N GLN A 23 0.10 -5.79 -5.07
CA GLN A 23 -0.56 -6.41 -3.92
C GLN A 23 0.44 -6.66 -2.79
N ILE A 24 1.65 -7.16 -3.12
CA ILE A 24 2.74 -7.38 -2.17
C ILE A 24 3.18 -6.04 -1.56
N ILE A 25 3.39 -5.01 -2.38
CA ILE A 25 3.76 -3.67 -1.91
C ILE A 25 2.69 -3.10 -0.98
N ASN A 26 1.41 -3.19 -1.38
CA ASN A 26 0.30 -2.75 -0.53
C ASN A 26 0.27 -3.53 0.80
N PHE A 27 0.50 -4.84 0.76
CA PHE A 27 0.56 -5.67 1.96
C PHE A 27 1.70 -5.24 2.88
N LEU A 28 2.94 -5.14 2.37
CA LEU A 28 4.12 -4.72 3.14
C LEU A 28 3.94 -3.32 3.73
N TYR A 29 3.36 -2.38 2.98
CA TYR A 29 3.04 -1.05 3.49
C TYR A 29 1.98 -1.09 4.59
N SER A 30 1.01 -2.02 4.49
CA SER A 30 -0.06 -2.21 5.46
C SER A 30 0.36 -2.98 6.73
N VAL A 31 1.49 -3.70 6.71
CA VAL A 31 1.98 -4.56 7.81
C VAL A 31 1.93 -3.86 9.19
N PRO A 32 2.41 -2.61 9.36
CA PRO A 32 2.43 -1.98 10.68
C PRO A 32 1.03 -1.80 11.28
N GLN A 33 0.01 -1.61 10.45
CA GLN A 33 -1.40 -1.56 10.88
C GLN A 33 -1.96 -2.97 11.08
N LEU A 34 -1.67 -3.93 10.18
CA LEU A 34 -2.20 -5.29 10.27
C LEU A 34 -1.77 -6.03 11.54
N PHE A 35 -0.53 -5.83 11.96
CA PHE A 35 0.00 -6.39 13.21
C PHE A 35 -0.26 -5.49 14.44
N HIS A 36 -1.05 -4.42 14.28
CA HIS A 36 -1.43 -3.50 15.35
C HIS A 36 -0.25 -2.80 16.05
N PHE A 37 0.91 -2.71 15.40
CA PHE A 37 2.03 -1.87 15.89
C PHE A 37 1.67 -0.39 15.85
N ILE A 38 0.85 -0.01 14.86
CA ILE A 38 0.17 1.28 14.71
C ILE A 38 -1.34 0.98 14.74
N PRO A 39 -2.16 1.81 15.42
CA PRO A 39 -3.61 1.60 15.48
C PRO A 39 -4.24 1.44 14.09
N CYS A 40 -4.97 0.34 13.90
CA CYS A 40 -5.64 0.01 12.66
C CYS A 40 -7.15 0.26 12.78
N PRO A 41 -7.70 1.27 12.08
CA PRO A 41 -9.14 1.45 12.05
C PRO A 41 -9.81 0.29 11.30
N ARG A 42 -11.08 0.02 11.62
CA ARG A 42 -11.86 -1.04 10.98
C ARG A 42 -11.98 -0.86 9.46
N HIS A 43 -12.11 0.39 9.00
CA HIS A 43 -12.17 0.74 7.59
C HIS A 43 -10.96 1.61 7.22
N ARG A 44 -10.23 1.20 6.18
CA ARG A 44 -9.02 1.89 5.67
C ARG A 44 -9.20 2.46 4.26
N LEU A 45 -10.45 2.51 3.79
CA LEU A 45 -10.81 3.09 2.50
C LEU A 45 -10.74 4.62 2.57
N PRO A 46 -10.42 5.30 1.45
CA PRO A 46 -10.51 6.76 1.34
C PRO A 46 -11.88 7.30 1.76
N LYS A 47 -11.90 8.52 2.29
CA LYS A 47 -13.15 9.19 2.69
C LYS A 47 -13.75 9.91 1.49
N TYR A 48 -15.03 9.71 1.22
CA TYR A 48 -15.74 10.46 0.18
C TYR A 48 -16.20 11.82 0.72
N ASN A 49 -15.82 12.89 0.01
CA ASN A 49 -16.28 14.25 0.30
C ASN A 49 -17.40 14.66 -0.68
N LYS A 50 -18.63 14.76 -0.15
CA LYS A 50 -19.83 15.14 -0.91
C LYS A 50 -19.74 16.53 -1.55
N LYS A 51 -18.97 17.46 -0.96
CA LYS A 51 -18.88 18.84 -1.47
C LYS A 51 -18.00 18.93 -2.71
N THR A 52 -16.93 18.15 -2.76
CA THR A 52 -15.94 18.16 -3.84
C THR A 52 -16.13 17.03 -4.84
N ASP A 53 -17.04 16.10 -4.55
CA ASP A 53 -17.29 14.86 -5.31
C ASP A 53 -16.00 14.05 -5.53
N LYS A 54 -15.13 14.01 -4.51
CA LYS A 54 -13.79 13.39 -4.58
C LYS A 54 -13.53 12.52 -3.35
N LEU A 55 -12.65 11.54 -3.54
CA LEU A 55 -12.05 10.74 -2.48
C LEU A 55 -10.85 11.48 -1.90
N GLU A 56 -10.88 11.64 -0.58
CA GLU A 56 -9.81 12.20 0.23
C GLU A 56 -9.13 11.10 1.04
N ILE A 57 -7.91 11.38 1.49
CA ILE A 57 -7.17 10.45 2.32
C ILE A 57 -7.92 10.16 3.61
N SER A 58 -7.90 8.90 4.00
CA SER A 58 -8.39 8.47 5.30
C SER A 58 -7.26 8.51 6.34
N THR A 59 -7.58 8.96 7.55
CA THR A 59 -6.63 9.12 8.65
C THR A 59 -7.06 8.29 9.86
N ALA A 60 -6.07 7.79 10.58
CA ALA A 60 -6.18 7.15 11.88
C ALA A 60 -5.68 8.14 12.95
N VAL A 61 -6.48 8.34 13.99
CA VAL A 61 -6.19 9.24 15.11
C VAL A 61 -5.94 8.41 16.35
N PHE A 62 -4.83 8.66 17.05
CA PHE A 62 -4.44 7.93 18.25
C PHE A 62 -3.49 8.73 19.13
N ASN A 63 -3.34 8.36 20.41
CA ASN A 63 -2.37 9.01 21.29
C ASN A 63 -0.96 8.48 21.03
N LYS A 64 0.05 9.36 21.08
CA LYS A 64 1.47 9.00 20.92
C LYS A 64 1.98 8.01 21.98
N LYS A 65 1.33 7.99 23.14
CA LYS A 65 1.70 7.14 24.29
C LYS A 65 1.32 5.68 24.09
N ASP A 66 0.27 5.42 23.31
CA ASP A 66 -0.32 4.08 23.14
C ASP A 66 0.40 3.23 22.08
N ILE A 67 1.39 3.83 21.39
CA ILE A 67 2.13 3.17 20.30
C ILE A 67 3.30 2.37 20.86
N SER A 68 3.42 1.13 20.40
CA SER A 68 4.59 0.27 20.62
C SER A 68 5.91 0.95 20.19
N ILE A 69 7.03 0.56 20.82
CA ILE A 69 8.36 1.09 20.46
C ILE A 69 8.70 0.79 18.99
N ILE A 70 8.33 -0.41 18.52
CA ILE A 70 8.47 -0.83 17.12
C ILE A 70 7.64 0.07 16.20
N GLY A 71 6.39 0.36 16.57
CA GLY A 71 5.52 1.26 15.81
C GLY A 71 6.11 2.68 15.68
N LYS A 72 6.74 3.20 16.75
CA LYS A 72 7.44 4.50 16.73
C LYS A 72 8.63 4.50 15.77
N PHE A 73 9.43 3.42 15.79
CA PHE A 73 10.57 3.28 14.88
C PHE A 73 10.12 3.19 13.41
N ILE A 74 9.11 2.38 13.11
CA ILE A 74 8.54 2.26 11.76
C ILE A 74 7.97 3.61 11.29
N ALA A 75 7.21 4.29 12.17
CA ALA A 75 6.66 5.61 11.85
C ALA A 75 7.77 6.64 11.57
N TRP A 76 8.88 6.59 12.32
CA TRP A 76 10.05 7.43 12.06
C TRP A 76 10.67 7.17 10.68
N ILE A 77 10.85 5.90 10.29
CA ILE A 77 11.33 5.53 8.95
C ILE A 77 10.36 6.06 7.88
N PHE A 78 9.06 5.80 8.03
CA PHE A 78 8.06 6.21 7.05
C PHE A 78 7.95 7.73 6.91
N ARG A 79 8.14 8.46 8.02
CA ARG A 79 8.23 9.92 8.01
C ARG A 79 9.47 10.40 7.26
N LYS A 80 10.64 9.80 7.52
CA LYS A 80 11.89 10.16 6.83
C LYS A 80 11.81 9.90 5.31
N LEU A 81 11.11 8.84 4.91
CA LEU A 81 10.89 8.49 3.50
C LEU A 81 9.76 9.31 2.83
N ASN A 82 9.09 10.24 3.54
CA ASN A 82 7.97 11.03 3.04
C ASN A 82 6.82 10.18 2.45
N ILE A 83 6.59 9.00 3.04
CA ILE A 83 5.53 8.07 2.60
C ILE A 83 4.22 8.35 3.34
N ILE A 84 4.30 8.91 4.55
CA ILE A 84 3.14 9.18 5.42
C ILE A 84 2.94 10.68 5.66
N LYS A 85 1.68 11.10 5.75
CA LYS A 85 1.30 12.39 6.33
C LYS A 85 1.11 12.19 7.83
N TRP A 86 1.93 12.89 8.60
CA TRP A 86 1.97 12.80 10.05
C TRP A 86 1.74 14.19 10.65
N GLN A 87 0.67 14.33 11.43
CA GLN A 87 0.31 15.55 12.14
C GLN A 87 0.29 15.27 13.64
N GLU A 88 1.02 16.07 14.42
CA GLU A 88 1.04 16.00 15.88
C GLU A 88 0.35 17.25 16.44
N ASP A 89 -0.62 17.05 17.33
CA ASP A 89 -1.25 18.13 18.09
C ASP A 89 -0.52 18.34 19.43
N ASP A 90 -0.58 19.56 19.97
CA ASP A 90 0.03 19.93 21.26
C ASP A 90 -0.46 19.07 22.45
N LYS A 91 -1.62 18.43 22.30
CA LYS A 91 -2.21 17.51 23.29
C LYS A 91 -1.63 16.08 23.23
N GLY A 92 -0.67 15.82 22.33
CA GLY A 92 -0.04 14.51 22.15
C GLY A 92 -0.88 13.51 21.33
N ILE A 93 -1.91 14.00 20.63
CA ILE A 93 -2.70 13.24 19.67
C ILE A 93 -1.97 13.27 18.32
N VAL A 94 -1.87 12.09 17.70
CA VAL A 94 -1.25 11.90 16.40
C VAL A 94 -2.32 11.55 15.39
N THR A 95 -2.33 12.26 14.28
CA THR A 95 -3.11 11.93 13.09
C THR A 95 -2.17 11.43 12.00
N CYS A 96 -2.31 10.15 11.65
CA CYS A 96 -1.54 9.49 10.60
C CYS A 96 -2.47 9.06 9.47
N ASN A 97 -2.03 9.11 8.21
CA ASN A 97 -2.81 8.51 7.13
C ASN A 97 -2.89 6.98 7.25
N ASN A 98 -3.95 6.39 6.71
CA ASN A 98 -4.04 4.94 6.60
C ASN A 98 -2.97 4.39 5.65
N LEU A 99 -2.32 3.31 6.08
CA LEU A 99 -1.19 2.70 5.38
C LEU A 99 -1.72 1.71 4.33
N THR A 100 -2.10 2.24 3.17
CA THR A 100 -2.55 1.46 2.02
C THR A 100 -2.07 2.14 0.74
N LEU A 101 -1.82 1.37 -0.31
CA LEU A 101 -1.40 1.88 -1.61
C LEU A 101 -2.42 2.89 -2.17
N ILE A 102 -3.71 2.69 -1.92
CA ILE A 102 -4.78 3.59 -2.34
C ILE A 102 -4.61 4.98 -1.72
N ASN A 103 -4.44 5.05 -0.38
CA ASN A 103 -4.20 6.32 0.31
C ASN A 103 -2.84 6.91 -0.08
N TYR A 104 -1.83 6.08 -0.35
CA TYR A 104 -0.53 6.56 -0.84
C TYR A 104 -0.62 7.26 -2.20
N VAL A 105 -1.37 6.68 -3.16
CA VAL A 105 -1.63 7.33 -4.45
C VAL A 105 -2.30 8.69 -4.22
N LEU A 106 -3.35 8.75 -3.39
CA LEU A 106 -4.02 10.01 -3.04
C LEU A 106 -3.10 11.04 -2.35
N ILE A 107 -2.10 10.61 -1.59
CA ILE A 107 -1.09 11.53 -1.02
C ILE A 107 -0.25 12.17 -2.11
N LYS A 108 0.13 11.41 -3.15
CA LYS A 108 0.99 11.86 -4.24
C LYS A 108 0.25 12.70 -5.27
N THR A 109 -0.95 12.28 -5.67
CA THR A 109 -1.72 12.90 -6.75
C THR A 109 -2.77 13.91 -6.25
N GLY A 110 -3.10 13.87 -4.95
CA GLY A 110 -4.17 14.67 -4.35
C GLY A 110 -5.57 14.02 -4.47
N PRO A 111 -6.62 14.72 -3.99
CA PRO A 111 -8.00 14.23 -4.00
C PRO A 111 -8.53 14.06 -5.43
N MET A 112 -9.15 12.92 -5.71
CA MET A 112 -9.65 12.57 -7.04
C MET A 112 -10.95 11.78 -6.99
N LYS A 113 -11.63 11.65 -8.13
CA LYS A 113 -12.82 10.82 -8.24
C LYS A 113 -12.47 9.33 -8.16
N GLU A 114 -13.42 8.54 -7.67
CA GLU A 114 -13.26 7.09 -7.55
C GLU A 114 -12.88 6.39 -8.86
N PRO A 115 -13.51 6.69 -10.03
CA PRO A 115 -13.13 6.04 -11.29
C PRO A 115 -11.69 6.35 -11.71
N THR A 116 -11.24 7.58 -11.49
CA THR A 116 -9.87 8.01 -11.79
C THR A 116 -8.86 7.30 -10.90
N LEU A 117 -9.15 7.15 -9.61
CA LEU A 117 -8.30 6.43 -8.66
C LEU A 117 -8.15 4.97 -9.05
N THR A 118 -9.27 4.33 -9.37
CA THR A 118 -9.28 2.94 -9.83
C THR A 118 -8.50 2.77 -11.12
N LEU A 119 -8.65 3.69 -12.08
CA LEU A 119 -7.88 3.67 -13.32
C LEU A 119 -6.37 3.76 -13.06
N ILE A 120 -5.93 4.66 -12.18
CA ILE A 120 -4.51 4.79 -11.82
C ILE A 120 -3.98 3.49 -11.19
N LEU A 121 -4.75 2.85 -10.31
CA LEU A 121 -4.35 1.56 -9.70
C LEU A 121 -4.28 0.44 -10.75
N LEU A 122 -5.19 0.40 -11.72
CA LEU A 122 -5.14 -0.55 -12.83
C LEU A 122 -3.94 -0.28 -13.74
N LEU A 123 -3.59 0.98 -14.01
CA LEU A 123 -2.39 1.33 -14.76
C LEU A 123 -1.12 0.87 -14.03
N ILE A 124 -1.03 1.05 -12.71
CA ILE A 124 0.08 0.51 -11.90
C ILE A 124 0.16 -1.02 -12.05
N GLN A 125 -0.98 -1.72 -12.04
CA GLN A 125 -1.04 -3.16 -12.23
C GLN A 125 -0.57 -3.60 -13.63
N ILE A 126 -0.98 -2.88 -14.68
CA ILE A 126 -0.55 -3.16 -16.06
C ILE A 126 0.96 -2.94 -16.18
N ILE A 127 1.49 -1.81 -15.70
CA ILE A 127 2.93 -1.51 -15.72
C ILE A 127 3.71 -2.59 -14.98
N SER A 128 3.23 -3.01 -13.82
CA SER A 128 3.87 -4.08 -13.05
C SER A 128 3.82 -5.43 -13.76
N SER A 129 2.75 -5.72 -14.51
CA SER A 129 2.64 -6.95 -15.27
C SER A 129 3.57 -6.95 -16.49
N SER A 130 3.70 -5.80 -17.16
CA SER A 130 4.70 -5.60 -18.20
C SER A 130 6.12 -5.79 -17.65
N LEU A 131 6.43 -5.23 -16.48
CA LEU A 131 7.71 -5.44 -15.81
C LEU A 131 7.95 -6.92 -15.49
N ALA A 132 6.93 -7.64 -15.01
CA ALA A 132 7.03 -9.09 -14.76
C ALA A 132 7.37 -9.88 -16.04
N PHE A 133 6.79 -9.51 -17.19
CA PHE A 133 7.14 -10.11 -18.48
C PHE A 133 8.56 -9.76 -18.93
N LEU A 134 9.01 -8.52 -18.72
CA LEU A 134 10.40 -8.11 -18.98
C LEU A 134 11.39 -8.83 -18.06
N ILE A 135 11.02 -9.17 -16.83
CA ILE A 135 11.88 -10.00 -15.97
C ILE A 135 11.89 -11.45 -16.46
N ARG A 136 10.73 -11.96 -16.91
CA ARG A 136 10.60 -13.37 -17.28
C ARG A 136 11.25 -13.74 -18.62
N TYR A 137 11.15 -12.90 -19.66
CA TYR A 137 11.58 -13.30 -21.00
C TYR A 137 13.07 -12.98 -21.29
N PRO A 138 13.53 -11.71 -21.21
CA PRO A 138 14.94 -11.40 -21.48
C PRO A 138 15.87 -11.64 -20.28
N LEU A 139 15.38 -11.53 -19.03
CA LEU A 139 16.19 -11.74 -17.80
C LEU A 139 16.06 -13.17 -17.24
N ALA A 140 15.48 -14.09 -18.02
CA ALA A 140 15.28 -15.48 -17.63
C ALA A 140 16.58 -16.13 -17.13
N SER A 141 17.68 -15.88 -17.84
CA SER A 141 19.00 -16.46 -17.54
C SER A 141 19.67 -15.93 -16.26
N ILE A 142 19.19 -14.83 -15.67
CA ILE A 142 19.75 -14.24 -14.45
C ILE A 142 18.90 -14.58 -13.22
N PHE A 143 17.57 -14.69 -13.39
CA PHE A 143 16.64 -14.92 -12.27
C PHE A 143 16.18 -16.38 -12.11
N TYR A 144 16.25 -17.17 -13.17
CA TYR A 144 15.97 -18.59 -13.13
C TYR A 144 17.29 -19.30 -13.42
N GLU A 145 17.92 -19.83 -12.37
CA GLU A 145 19.05 -20.75 -12.54
C GLU A 145 18.63 -21.86 -13.52
N VAL A 146 19.38 -21.99 -14.60
CA VAL A 146 19.41 -23.19 -15.44
C VAL A 146 20.20 -24.26 -14.71
#